data_AF-A0A1Q6X977-F1
#
_entry.id   AF-A0A1Q6X977-F1
#
_cell.length_a   1.000
_cell.length_b   1.000
_cell.length_c   1.000
_cell.angle_alpha   90.00
_cell.angle_beta   90.00
_cell.angle_gamma   90.00
#
_symmetry.space_group_name_H-M   'P 1'
#
loop_
_entity.id
_entity.type
_entity.pdbx_description
1 polymer ?
#
loop_
_entity_poly.entity_id
_entity_poly.type
_entity_poly.pdbx_seq_one_letter_code
_entity_poly.pdbx_strand_id
1 'polypeptide(L)' 'MKLVLAKWAADRVASGNAPEWVAAEAVDYLKTRLNGHGGMILLDTRGRIGIAHNTPRMAWAFKTSKQENSGIERR' A
#
# COMPACT_ATOMS: atom_id res chain seq x y z
N MET A 1 -0.98 18.51 -4.19
CA MET A 1 -0.62 17.26 -3.48
C MET A 1 0.30 17.60 -2.31
N LYS A 2 -0.05 17.26 -1.06
CA LYS A 2 0.72 17.67 0.14
C LYS A 2 1.82 16.69 0.59
N LEU A 3 1.65 15.38 0.38
CA LEU A 3 2.61 14.36 0.86
C LEU A 3 3.39 13.64 -0.25
N VAL A 4 2.93 13.71 -1.51
CA VAL A 4 3.47 12.91 -2.63
C VAL A 4 3.60 11.42 -2.23
N LEU A 5 2.55 10.89 -1.58
CA LEU A 5 2.60 9.63 -0.81
C LEU A 5 3.05 8.42 -1.64
N ALA A 6 2.67 8.37 -2.92
CA ALA A 6 3.09 7.31 -3.84
C ALA A 6 4.61 7.31 -4.09
N LYS A 7 5.20 8.49 -4.35
CA LYS A 7 6.66 8.65 -4.52
C LYS A 7 7.39 8.28 -3.23
N TRP A 8 6.89 8.79 -2.10
CA TRP A 8 7.45 8.48 -0.78
C TRP A 8 7.48 6.98 -0.49
N ALA A 9 6.41 6.26 -0.84
CA ALA A 9 6.35 4.80 -0.70
C ALA A 9 7.30 4.10 -1.68
N ALA A 10 7.32 4.53 -2.95
CA ALA A 10 8.20 3.97 -3.97
C ALA A 10 9.68 4.08 -3.59
N ASP A 11 10.11 5.22 -3.02
CA ASP A 11 11.50 5.45 -2.61
C ASP A 11 11.91 4.49 -1.47
N ARG A 12 11.01 4.19 -0.54
CA ARG A 12 11.26 3.24 0.55
C ARG A 12 11.36 1.81 0.06
N VAL A 13 10.48 1.41 -0.87
CA VAL A 13 10.56 0.10 -1.52
C VAL A 13 11.85 -0.02 -2.33
N ALA A 14 12.22 1.02 -3.09
CA ALA A 14 13.48 1.08 -3.83
C ALA A 14 14.71 0.97 -2.90
N SER A 15 14.61 1.49 -1.68
CA SER A 15 15.64 1.37 -0.63
C SER A 15 15.69 -0.03 0.02
N GLY A 16 14.88 -0.99 -0.43
CA GLY A 16 14.91 -2.39 0.00
C GLY A 16 13.81 -2.80 0.99
N ASN A 17 12.98 -1.86 1.46
CA ASN A 17 11.91 -2.15 2.40
C ASN A 17 10.82 -3.04 1.78
N ALA A 18 10.18 -3.88 2.60
CA ALA A 18 9.11 -4.75 2.14
C ALA A 18 7.85 -3.95 1.77
N PRO A 19 7.24 -4.16 0.58
CA PRO A 19 6.03 -3.46 0.17
C PRO A 19 4.87 -3.52 1.17
N GLU A 20 4.68 -4.64 1.86
CA GLU A 20 3.65 -4.80 2.90
C GLU A 20 3.80 -3.77 4.02
N TRP A 21 5.04 -3.60 4.50
CA TRP A 21 5.36 -2.69 5.60
C TRP A 21 5.24 -1.24 5.15
N VAL A 22 5.77 -0.92 3.97
CA VAL A 22 5.71 0.43 3.41
C VAL A 22 4.27 0.86 3.12
N ALA A 23 3.41 -0.04 2.62
CA ALA A 23 2.01 0.27 2.38
C ALA A 23 1.28 0.64 3.69
N ALA A 24 1.52 -0.12 4.77
CA ALA A 24 0.96 0.18 6.09
C ALA A 24 1.47 1.52 6.64
N GLU A 25 2.79 1.75 6.57
CA GLU A 25 3.43 3.00 7.03
C GLU A 25 2.92 4.22 6.24
N ALA A 26 2.73 4.09 4.93
CA ALA A 26 2.20 5.17 4.09
C ALA A 26 0.77 5.55 4.49
N VAL A 27 -0.08 4.55 4.75
CA VAL A 27 -1.48 4.78 5.16
C VAL A 27 -1.56 5.37 6.57
N ASP A 28 -0.70 4.93 7.49
CA ASP A 28 -0.60 5.54 8.82
C ASP A 28 -0.09 6.99 8.73
N TYR A 29 0.94 7.24 7.93
CA TYR A 29 1.49 8.57 7.71
C TYR A 29 0.45 9.54 7.11
N LEU A 30 -0.40 9.06 6.20
CA LEU A 30 -1.53 9.82 5.67
C LEU A 30 -2.52 10.21 6.79
N LYS A 31 -2.84 9.28 7.68
CA LYS A 31 -3.75 9.53 8.82
C LYS A 31 -3.12 10.52 9.80
N THR A 32 -1.89 10.27 10.23
CA THR A 32 -1.20 11.06 11.26
C THR A 32 -0.90 12.48 10.80
N ARG A 33 -0.51 12.69 9.53
CA ARG A 33 -0.12 14.03 9.05
C ARG A 33 -1.27 14.88 8.55
N LEU A 34 -2.31 14.26 7.98
CA LEU A 34 -3.37 14.99 7.29
C LEU A 34 -4.78 14.62 7.77
N ASN A 35 -4.90 13.75 8.78
CA ASN A 35 -6.16 13.08 9.12
C ASN A 35 -6.81 12.42 7.88
N GLY A 36 -5.99 11.97 6.93
CA GLY A 36 -6.43 11.50 5.63
C GLY A 36 -6.86 10.04 5.66
N HIS A 37 -7.81 9.70 4.80
CA HIS A 37 -8.27 8.34 4.59
C HIS A 37 -7.98 7.89 3.17
N GLY A 38 -7.51 6.65 3.02
CA GLY A 38 -7.22 6.05 1.73
C GLY A 38 -6.58 4.67 1.88
N GLY A 39 -6.01 4.21 0.77
CA GLY A 39 -5.26 2.97 0.72
C GLY A 39 -4.13 3.02 -0.29
N MET A 40 -3.30 1.99 -0.25
CA MET A 40 -2.09 1.85 -1.04
C MET A 40 -1.96 0.39 -1.47
N ILE A 41 -1.64 0.21 -2.75
CA ILE A 41 -1.20 -1.07 -3.32
C ILE A 41 0.20 -0.84 -3.86
N LEU A 42 1.16 -1.66 -3.42
CA LEU A 42 2.56 -1.62 -3.83
C LEU A 42 2.94 -2.98 -4.43
N LEU A 43 3.76 -2.93 -5.48
CA LEU A 43 4.40 -4.09 -6.09
C LEU A 43 5.86 -3.72 -6.32
N ASP A 44 6.78 -4.56 -5.88
CA ASP A 44 8.21 -4.35 -6.16
C ASP A 44 8.72 -5.20 -7.33
N THR A 45 9.97 -4.95 -7.72
CA THR A 45 10.64 -5.67 -8.82
C THR A 45 10.91 -7.14 -8.52
N ARG A 46 10.77 -7.58 -7.26
CA ARG A 46 10.88 -8.98 -6.84
C ARG A 46 9.53 -9.69 -6.82
N GLY A 47 8.44 -9.00 -7.17
CA GLY A 47 7.09 -9.53 -7.16
C GLY A 47 6.44 -9.57 -5.76
N ARG A 48 7.01 -8.90 -4.75
CA ARG A 48 6.40 -8.76 -3.43
C ARG A 48 5.30 -7.70 -3.49
N ILE A 49 4.17 -7.96 -2.84
CA ILE A 49 2.96 -7.14 -2.93
C ILE A 49 2.59 -6.64 -1.54
N GLY A 50 2.30 -5.35 -1.41
CA GLY A 50 1.80 -4.74 -0.19
C GLY A 50 0.47 -4.07 -0.41
N ILE A 51 -0.51 -4.34 0.45
CA ILE A 51 -1.85 -3.76 0.38
C ILE A 51 -2.21 -3.23 1.76
N ALA A 52 -2.64 -1.98 1.87
CA ALA A 52 -3.11 -1.41 3.13
C ALA A 52 -4.17 -0.34 2.86
N HIS A 53 -5.10 -0.16 3.80
CA HIS A 53 -6.05 0.94 3.79
C HIS A 53 -6.52 1.26 5.21
N ASN A 54 -6.90 2.52 5.46
CA ASN A 54 -7.53 2.98 6.69
C ASN A 54 -8.98 3.48 6.45
N THR A 55 -9.48 3.29 5.23
CA THR A 55 -10.90 3.42 4.92
C THR A 55 -11.63 2.17 5.41
N PRO A 56 -12.94 2.26 5.72
CA PRO A 56 -13.73 1.08 6.09
C PRO A 56 -13.67 -0.04 5.05
N ARG A 57 -13.57 0.34 3.76
CA ARG A 57 -13.51 -0.58 2.62
C ARG A 57 -12.53 -0.06 1.58
N MET A 58 -11.88 -0.98 0.87
CA MET A 58 -11.12 -0.72 -0.35
C MET A 58 -11.24 -1.96 -1.22
N ALA A 59 -11.79 -1.82 -2.42
CA ALA A 59 -11.74 -2.90 -3.41
C ALA A 59 -10.28 -3.06 -3.89
N TRP A 60 -9.74 -4.27 -3.79
CA TRP A 60 -8.39 -4.59 -4.22
C TRP A 60 -8.34 -5.97 -4.87
N ALA A 61 -7.38 -6.15 -5.78
CA ALA A 61 -7.08 -7.43 -6.37
C ALA A 61 -5.62 -7.45 -6.83
N PHE A 62 -5.03 -8.64 -6.89
CA PHE A 62 -3.78 -8.86 -7.60
C PHE A 62 -3.75 -10.28 -8.19
N LYS A 63 -2.94 -10.42 -9.24
CA LYS A 63 -2.70 -11.70 -9.91
C LYS A 63 -1.23 -11.84 -10.24
N THR A 64 -0.68 -13.01 -9.97
CA THR A 64 0.67 -13.43 -10.34
C THR A 64 0.56 -14.76 -11.09
N SER A 65 1.66 -15.28 -11.60
CA SER A 65 1.69 -16.62 -12.22
C SER A 65 1.33 -17.75 -11.24
N LYS A 66 1.42 -17.53 -9.93
CA LYS A 66 1.21 -18.56 -8.89
C LYS A 66 -0.10 -18.42 -8.12
N GLN A 67 -0.64 -17.20 -8.03
CA GLN A 67 -1.76 -16.89 -7.16
C GLN A 67 -2.55 -15.68 -7.65
N GLU A 68 -3.82 -15.68 -7.30
CA GLU A 68 -4.76 -14.59 -7.50
C GLU A 68 -5.49 -14.36 -6.18
N ASN A 69 -5.67 -13.11 -5.78
CA ASN A 69 -6.39 -12.75 -4.56
C ASN A 69 -7.11 -11.43 -4.74
N SER A 70 -8.26 -11.28 -4.11
CA SER A 70 -9.10 -10.09 -4.17
C SER A 70 -9.94 -9.93 -2.91
N GLY A 71 -10.36 -8.71 -2.63
CA GLY A 71 -11.15 -8.39 -1.45
C GLY A 71 -11.70 -6.97 -1.47
N ILE A 72 -12.59 -6.70 -0.52
CA ILE A 72 -13.21 -5.36 -0.30
C ILE A 72 -12.93 -4.87 1.12
N GLU A 73 -12.79 -5.81 2.06
CA GLU A 73 -12.48 -5.57 3.47
C GLU A 73 -11.19 -6.33 3.80
N ARG A 74 -10.36 -5.74 4.66
CA ARG A 74 -9.21 -6.43 5.24
C ARG A 74 -9.65 -6.98 6.59
N ARG A 75 -9.93 -8.28 6.66
CA ARG A 75 -10.00 -9.01 7.94
C ARG A 75 -8.60 -9.14 8.52
#